data_AF-A0A4Y2UHQ6-F1
#
_entry.id   AF-A0A4Y2UHQ6-F1
#
_cell.length_a   1.000
_cell.length_b   1.000
_cell.length_c   1.000
_cell.angle_alpha   90.00
_cell.angle_beta   90.00
_cell.angle_gamma   90.00
#
_symmetry.space_group_name_H-M   'P 1'
#
loop_
_entity.id
_entity.type
_entity.pdbx_description
1 polymer ?
#
loop_
_entity_poly.entity_id
_entity_poly.type
_entity_poly.pdbx_seq_one_letter_code
_entity_poly.pdbx_strand_id
1 'polypeptide(L)'
;MRDFVFILEATIDALACNIDEFPISKSSIQRIRTEKLKERAENIKIDFQNKVPDVVTLHWDLKLLPALSARKLKEESFPIVISYGLKKQLIAVRRLDKYASKEHAQAVWKTILDWNLEDNVHILCCDTTALNIGGFIGACALLEQKFVREMLFFRLPPSCIPTGIKGRIRSKN
;
A
#
# COMPACT_ATOMS: atom_id res chain seq x y z
N MET A 1 -19.18 28.34 4.40
CA MET A 1 -18.09 27.42 4.81
C MET A 1 -17.34 28.16 5.92
N ARG A 2 -17.49 27.77 7.20
CA ARG A 2 -16.73 28.43 8.28
C ARG A 2 -15.29 27.93 8.23
N ASP A 3 -14.32 28.84 8.22
CA ASP A 3 -12.91 28.47 8.28
C ASP A 3 -12.64 27.74 9.61
N PHE A 4 -12.03 26.56 9.53
CA PHE A 4 -11.65 25.72 10.67
C PHE A 4 -10.88 26.49 11.76
N VAL A 5 -10.14 27.51 11.35
CA VAL A 5 -9.40 28.46 12.20
C VAL A 5 -10.32 29.13 13.23
N PHE A 6 -11.49 29.64 12.83
CA PHE A 6 -12.42 30.32 13.75
C PHE A 6 -13.03 29.36 14.78
N ILE A 7 -13.25 28.11 14.40
CA ILE A 7 -13.73 27.09 15.34
C ILE A 7 -12.64 26.77 16.35
N LEU A 8 -11.39 26.66 15.91
CA LEU A 8 -10.25 26.38 16.78
C LEU A 8 -10.01 27.53 17.76
N GLU A 9 -10.03 28.77 17.28
CA GLU A 9 -9.87 29.99 18.08
C GLU A 9 -10.95 30.11 19.15
N ALA A 10 -12.23 29.99 18.77
CA ALA A 10 -13.34 30.01 19.73
C ALA A 10 -13.26 28.88 20.77
N THR A 11 -12.68 27.73 20.40
CA THR A 11 -12.47 26.61 21.34
C THR A 11 -11.33 26.91 22.31
N ILE A 12 -10.23 27.50 21.84
CA ILE A 12 -9.08 27.89 22.67
C ILE A 12 -9.50 28.98 23.67
N ASP A 13 -10.26 29.98 23.21
CA ASP A 13 -10.84 31.03 24.05
C ASP A 13 -11.77 30.45 25.12
N ALA A 14 -12.66 29.52 24.75
CA ALA A 14 -13.56 28.86 25.69
C ALA A 14 -12.81 28.03 26.75
N LEU A 15 -11.61 27.53 26.42
CA LEU A 15 -10.72 26.83 27.34
C LEU A 15 -9.84 27.77 28.19
N ALA A 16 -9.98 29.09 28.00
CA ALA A 16 -9.14 30.11 28.63
C ALA A 16 -7.63 29.90 28.39
N CYS A 17 -7.29 29.33 27.22
CA CYS A 17 -5.90 29.13 26.79
C CYS A 17 -5.42 30.33 25.95
N ASN A 18 -4.12 30.60 25.96
CA ASN A 18 -3.56 31.66 25.13
C ASN A 18 -3.49 31.24 23.66
N ILE A 19 -4.16 31.98 22.77
CA ILE A 19 -4.18 31.75 21.32
C ILE A 19 -2.78 31.76 20.71
N ASP A 20 -1.90 32.64 21.18
CA ASP A 20 -0.55 32.83 20.61
C ASP A 20 0.37 31.62 20.81
N GLU A 21 0.02 30.71 21.73
CA GLU A 21 0.77 29.48 22.00
C GLU A 21 0.45 28.38 20.97
N PHE A 22 -0.60 28.52 20.16
CA PHE A 22 -1.05 27.49 19.23
C PHE A 22 -0.74 27.82 17.76
N PRO A 23 -0.30 26.82 16.97
CA PRO A 23 -0.14 26.99 15.54
C PRO A 23 -1.51 26.92 14.84
N ILE A 24 -2.25 28.03 14.81
CA ILE A 24 -3.62 28.09 14.25
C ILE A 24 -3.63 28.22 12.71
N SER A 25 -2.53 28.69 12.12
CA SER A 25 -2.45 28.85 10.67
C SER A 25 -2.60 27.51 9.93
N LYS A 26 -3.35 27.51 8.82
CA LYS A 26 -3.59 26.31 8.01
C LYS A 26 -2.30 25.62 7.56
N SER A 27 -1.28 26.40 7.18
CA SER A 27 0.02 25.88 6.75
C SER A 27 0.79 25.24 7.91
N SER A 28 0.79 25.86 9.09
CA SER A 28 1.43 25.29 10.29
C SER A 28 0.76 23.97 10.68
N ILE A 29 -0.57 23.90 10.72
CA ILE A 29 -1.32 22.67 11.01
C ILE A 29 -1.00 21.59 9.99
N GLN A 30 -0.97 21.92 8.70
CA GLN A 30 -0.65 20.96 7.64
C GLN A 30 0.76 20.40 7.78
N ARG A 31 1.74 21.26 8.08
CA ARG A 31 3.13 20.85 8.32
C ARG A 31 3.23 19.90 9.51
N ILE A 32 2.67 20.28 10.65
CA ILE A 32 2.66 19.45 11.88
C ILE A 32 1.98 18.10 11.63
N ARG A 33 0.83 18.09 10.95
CA ARG A 33 0.15 16.84 10.58
C ARG A 33 1.03 15.95 9.69
N THR A 34 1.71 16.55 8.72
CA THR A 34 2.61 15.81 7.82
C THR A 34 3.78 15.21 8.58
N GLU A 35 4.40 15.98 9.48
CA GLU A 35 5.49 15.51 10.34
C GLU A 35 5.03 14.36 11.25
N LYS A 36 3.88 14.51 11.93
CA LYS A 36 3.33 13.47 12.80
C LYS A 36 2.92 12.20 12.05
N LEU A 37 2.42 12.32 10.82
CA LEU A 37 2.13 11.16 9.98
C LEU A 37 3.39 10.42 9.54
N LYS A 38 4.48 11.14 9.24
CA LYS A 38 5.79 10.53 8.93
C LYS A 38 6.33 9.78 10.15
N GLU A 39 6.35 10.42 11.31
CA GLU A 39 6.77 9.81 12.58
C GLU A 39 5.97 8.53 12.88
N ARG A 40 4.64 8.59 12.73
CA ARG A 40 3.78 7.43 12.92
C ARG A 40 4.06 6.30 11.91
N ALA A 41 4.29 6.63 10.64
CA ALA A 41 4.60 5.64 9.62
C ALA A 41 5.93 4.94 9.88
N GLU A 42 6.94 5.68 10.32
CA GLU A 42 8.25 5.14 10.73
C GLU A 42 8.11 4.21 11.94
N ASN A 43 7.35 4.63 12.96
CA ASN A 43 7.08 3.79 14.13
C ASN A 43 6.35 2.48 13.77
N ILE A 44 5.36 2.53 12.88
CA ILE A 44 4.67 1.34 12.37
C ILE A 44 5.66 0.41 11.65
N LYS A 45 6.55 0.97 10.82
CA LYS A 45 7.55 0.21 10.09
C LYS A 45 8.53 -0.48 11.03
N ILE A 46 9.05 0.22 12.03
CA ILE A 46 9.96 -0.32 13.05
C ILE A 46 9.26 -1.44 13.85
N ASP A 47 8.04 -1.20 14.33
CA ASP A 47 7.29 -2.22 15.10
C ASP A 47 7.05 -3.50 14.29
N PHE A 48 6.74 -3.33 13.00
CA PHE A 48 6.57 -4.45 12.09
C PHE A 48 7.90 -5.20 11.86
N GLN A 49 9.01 -4.51 11.58
CA GLN A 49 10.31 -5.14 11.35
C GLN A 49 10.81 -5.94 12.56
N ASN A 50 10.50 -5.49 13.78
CA ASN A 50 10.84 -6.21 15.01
C ASN A 50 10.05 -7.52 15.21
N LYS A 51 8.93 -7.69 14.48
CA LYS A 51 7.99 -8.81 14.67
C LYS A 51 7.79 -9.64 13.40
N VAL A 52 8.44 -9.28 12.30
CA VAL A 52 8.19 -9.90 11.01
C VAL A 52 8.72 -11.33 11.02
N PRO A 53 7.91 -12.33 10.62
CA PRO A 53 8.37 -13.70 10.53
C PRO A 53 9.21 -13.93 9.27
N ASP A 54 9.93 -15.05 9.24
CA ASP A 54 10.78 -15.47 8.12
C ASP A 54 9.98 -15.66 6.82
N VAL A 55 8.70 -16.00 6.91
CA VAL A 55 7.83 -16.27 5.77
C VAL A 55 6.61 -15.35 5.83
N VAL A 56 6.48 -14.49 4.82
CA VAL A 56 5.32 -13.61 4.64
C VAL A 56 4.72 -13.72 3.26
N THR A 57 3.42 -13.40 3.18
CA THR A 57 2.67 -13.32 1.92
C THR A 57 2.51 -11.86 1.51
N LEU A 58 3.01 -11.53 0.32
CA LEU A 58 2.77 -10.24 -0.32
C LEU A 58 1.47 -10.30 -1.12
N HIS A 59 0.58 -9.36 -0.84
CA HIS A 59 -0.68 -9.19 -1.53
C HIS A 59 -0.76 -7.77 -2.11
N TRP A 60 -1.16 -7.65 -3.37
CA TRP A 60 -1.55 -6.36 -3.93
C TRP A 60 -2.78 -6.51 -4.81
N ASP A 61 -3.70 -5.56 -4.67
CA ASP A 61 -4.96 -5.52 -5.41
C ASP A 61 -5.10 -4.16 -6.10
N LEU A 62 -5.58 -4.17 -7.35
CA LEU A 62 -5.73 -2.96 -8.13
C LEU A 62 -7.13 -2.37 -7.95
N LYS A 63 -7.17 -1.12 -7.53
CA LYS A 63 -8.41 -0.35 -7.53
C LYS A 63 -8.25 0.87 -8.44
N LEU A 64 -9.06 0.90 -9.50
CA LEU A 64 -9.22 2.09 -10.33
C LEU A 64 -9.87 3.17 -9.48
N LEU A 65 -9.17 4.29 -9.24
CA LEU A 65 -9.73 5.46 -8.58
C LEU A 65 -9.92 6.60 -9.60
N PRO A 66 -10.98 7.41 -9.45
CA PRO A 66 -11.06 8.68 -10.16
C PRO A 66 -9.84 9.52 -9.81
N ALA A 67 -9.15 10.07 -10.82
CA ALA A 67 -8.03 10.95 -10.55
C ALA A 67 -8.53 12.24 -9.87
N LEU A 68 -7.76 12.77 -8.92
CA LEU A 68 -8.08 14.04 -8.25
C LEU A 68 -7.92 15.27 -9.16
N SER A 69 -7.36 15.09 -10.36
CA SER A 69 -7.09 16.15 -11.33
C SER A 69 -8.05 16.06 -12.50
N ALA A 70 -8.69 17.19 -12.85
CA ALA A 70 -9.56 17.30 -14.01
C ALA A 70 -8.87 16.99 -15.36
N ARG A 71 -7.53 16.97 -15.40
CA ARG A 71 -6.75 16.65 -16.62
C ARG A 71 -6.47 15.16 -16.81
N LYS A 72 -6.67 14.34 -15.78
CA LYS A 72 -6.46 12.88 -15.84
C LYS A 72 -7.81 12.19 -15.71
N LEU A 73 -8.11 11.25 -16.60
CA LEU A 73 -9.40 10.57 -16.58
C LEU A 73 -9.48 9.49 -15.48
N LYS A 74 -8.36 8.79 -15.20
CA LYS A 74 -8.27 7.75 -14.16
C LYS A 74 -6.85 7.69 -13.60
N GLU A 75 -6.72 7.41 -12.31
CA GLU A 75 -5.45 7.11 -11.63
C GLU A 75 -5.61 5.75 -10.95
N GLU A 76 -4.65 4.87 -11.17
CA GLU A 76 -4.72 3.53 -10.58
C GLU A 76 -4.02 3.58 -9.25
N SER A 77 -4.71 3.16 -8.20
CA SER A 77 -4.08 3.01 -6.90
C SER A 77 -4.22 1.57 -6.44
N PHE A 78 -3.15 1.03 -5.89
CA PHE A 78 -3.19 -0.31 -5.31
C PHE A 78 -2.55 -0.32 -3.93
N PRO A 79 -3.25 -0.86 -2.92
CA PRO A 79 -2.60 -1.22 -1.66
C PRO A 79 -1.64 -2.39 -1.87
N ILE A 80 -0.50 -2.31 -1.21
CA ILE A 80 0.45 -3.40 -1.03
C ILE A 80 0.39 -3.80 0.43
N VAL A 81 0.02 -5.04 0.69
CA VAL A 81 -0.26 -5.59 2.01
C VAL A 81 0.60 -6.82 2.23
N ILE A 82 1.21 -6.91 3.41
CA ILE A 82 1.87 -8.11 3.89
C ILE A 82 0.93 -8.85 4.83
N SER A 83 0.72 -10.13 4.58
CA SER A 83 -0.03 -11.02 5.47
C SER A 83 0.91 -12.03 6.09
N TYR A 84 0.77 -12.25 7.39
CA TYR A 84 1.56 -13.23 8.14
C TYR A 84 0.76 -13.73 9.35
N GLY A 85 0.72 -15.05 9.54
CA GLY A 85 -0.21 -15.67 10.49
C GLY A 85 -1.66 -15.21 10.24
N LEU A 86 -2.28 -14.61 11.26
CA LEU A 86 -3.62 -14.00 11.18
C LEU A 86 -3.59 -12.46 11.09
N LYS A 87 -2.41 -11.88 10.87
CA LYS A 87 -2.21 -10.42 10.81
C LYS A 87 -2.03 -9.95 9.37
N LYS A 88 -2.41 -8.70 9.14
CA LYS A 88 -2.22 -7.99 7.87
C LYS A 88 -1.62 -6.61 8.16
N GLN A 89 -0.60 -6.24 7.41
CA GLN A 89 0.07 -4.96 7.49
C GLN A 89 0.03 -4.28 6.12
N LEU A 90 -0.60 -3.11 6.03
CA LEU A 90 -0.49 -2.26 4.85
C LEU A 90 0.91 -1.62 4.86
N ILE A 91 1.70 -1.84 3.81
CA ILE A 91 3.07 -1.32 3.72
C ILE A 91 3.17 -0.12 2.77
N ALA A 92 2.29 -0.04 1.77
CA ALA A 92 2.16 1.13 0.91
C ALA A 92 0.80 1.17 0.19
N VAL A 93 0.42 2.36 -0.24
CA VAL A 93 -0.59 2.55 -1.31
C VAL A 93 0.13 3.26 -2.44
N ARG A 94 0.35 2.58 -3.56
CA ARG A 94 1.02 3.14 -4.73
C ARG A 94 -0.03 3.69 -5.69
N ARG A 95 0.29 4.82 -6.32
CA ARG A 95 -0.50 5.41 -7.39
C ARG A 95 0.32 5.40 -8.67
N LEU A 96 -0.28 4.95 -9.77
CA LEU A 96 0.32 4.94 -11.09
C LEU A 96 -0.61 5.64 -12.08
N ASP A 97 0.00 6.36 -13.00
CA ASP A 97 -0.66 7.06 -14.10
C ASP A 97 -0.86 6.18 -15.34
N LYS A 98 -0.14 5.05 -15.42
CA LYS A 98 -0.17 4.12 -16.54
C LYS A 98 -0.36 2.68 -16.05
N TYR A 99 -1.28 1.98 -16.71
CA TYR A 99 -1.46 0.54 -16.53
C TYR A 99 -0.42 -0.25 -17.34
N ALA A 100 0.81 -0.29 -16.84
CA ALA A 100 1.87 -1.07 -17.46
C ALA A 100 2.50 -2.03 -16.43
N SER A 101 2.69 -3.28 -16.87
CA SER A 101 3.05 -4.41 -16.01
C SER A 101 4.40 -4.22 -15.32
N LYS A 102 5.35 -3.60 -16.03
CA LYS A 102 6.71 -3.34 -15.55
C LYS A 102 6.72 -2.29 -14.44
N GLU A 103 5.93 -1.24 -14.60
CA GLU A 103 5.79 -0.14 -13.65
C GLU A 103 5.15 -0.64 -12.35
N HIS A 104 4.15 -1.52 -12.46
CA HIS A 104 3.57 -2.21 -11.32
C HIS A 104 4.58 -3.10 -10.59
N ALA A 105 5.25 -4.00 -11.30
CA ALA A 105 6.28 -4.86 -10.73
C ALA A 105 7.39 -4.05 -10.04
N GLN A 106 7.85 -2.97 -10.68
CA GLN A 106 8.89 -2.10 -10.14
C GLN A 106 8.42 -1.36 -8.89
N ALA A 107 7.19 -0.85 -8.85
CA ALA A 107 6.64 -0.18 -7.69
C ALA A 107 6.46 -1.13 -6.49
N VAL A 108 6.03 -2.37 -6.76
CA VAL A 108 5.93 -3.43 -5.75
C VAL A 108 7.32 -3.81 -5.23
N TRP A 109 8.27 -4.09 -6.13
CA TRP A 109 9.65 -4.45 -5.77
C TRP A 109 10.33 -3.36 -4.95
N LYS A 110 10.21 -2.09 -5.36
CA LYS A 110 10.74 -0.96 -4.59
C LYS A 110 10.17 -0.91 -3.18
N THR A 111 8.88 -1.20 -3.02
CA THR A 111 8.25 -1.24 -1.69
C THR A 111 8.77 -2.39 -0.84
N ILE A 112 9.04 -3.56 -1.42
CA ILE A 112 9.66 -4.70 -0.72
C ILE A 112 11.05 -4.30 -0.19
N LEU A 113 11.87 -3.69 -1.06
CA LEU A 113 13.21 -3.21 -0.68
C LEU A 113 13.13 -2.11 0.38
N ASP A 114 12.23 -1.13 0.21
CA ASP A 114 12.02 -0.05 1.19
C ASP A 114 11.74 -0.61 2.59
N TRP A 115 11.10 -1.79 2.69
CA TRP A 115 10.74 -2.43 3.96
C TRP A 115 11.73 -3.53 4.42
N ASN A 116 12.81 -3.80 3.69
CA ASN A 116 13.72 -4.94 3.92
C ASN A 116 12.99 -6.29 4.00
N LEU A 117 12.13 -6.57 3.02
CA LEU A 117 11.35 -7.82 2.97
C LEU A 117 11.78 -8.77 1.86
N GLU A 118 12.93 -8.50 1.24
CA GLU A 118 13.41 -9.25 0.08
C GLU A 118 13.65 -10.71 0.40
N ASP A 119 14.01 -11.08 1.62
CA ASP A 119 14.20 -12.46 2.04
C ASP A 119 12.95 -13.07 2.69
N ASN A 120 12.06 -12.25 3.25
CA ASN A 120 10.89 -12.74 3.96
C ASN A 120 9.72 -13.13 3.03
N VAL A 121 9.59 -12.46 1.89
CA VAL A 121 8.44 -12.64 0.98
C VAL A 121 8.60 -13.94 0.20
N HIS A 122 7.83 -14.97 0.54
CA HIS A 122 7.89 -16.27 -0.16
C HIS A 122 6.64 -16.55 -0.98
N ILE A 123 5.56 -15.83 -0.69
CA ILE A 123 4.25 -16.08 -1.26
C ILE A 123 3.77 -14.79 -1.92
N LEU A 124 3.40 -14.88 -3.20
CA LEU A 124 2.78 -13.79 -3.96
C LEU A 124 1.30 -14.13 -4.15
N CYS A 125 0.44 -13.29 -3.59
CA CYS A 125 -1.00 -13.44 -3.69
C CYS A 125 -1.59 -12.28 -4.48
N CYS A 126 -2.44 -12.60 -5.45
CA CYS A 126 -3.07 -11.60 -6.27
C CYS A 126 -4.51 -11.95 -6.63
N ASP A 127 -5.39 -10.95 -6.48
CA ASP A 127 -6.76 -11.00 -6.97
C ASP A 127 -6.76 -10.71 -8.46
N THR A 128 -7.19 -11.68 -9.26
CA THR A 128 -7.31 -11.50 -10.73
C THR A 128 -8.73 -11.08 -11.05
N THR A 129 -8.97 -9.77 -11.21
CA THR A 129 -10.19 -9.35 -11.90
C THR A 129 -10.01 -9.63 -13.40
N ALA A 130 -11.00 -10.28 -14.02
CA ALA A 130 -10.94 -10.79 -15.40
C ALA A 130 -10.56 -9.73 -16.48
N LEU A 131 -10.66 -8.45 -16.16
CA LEU A 131 -10.36 -7.32 -17.05
C LEU A 131 -8.86 -7.01 -17.20
N ASN A 132 -7.99 -7.52 -16.31
CA ASN A 132 -6.61 -7.03 -16.15
C ASN A 132 -5.52 -8.11 -16.33
N ILE A 133 -5.91 -9.28 -16.83
CA ILE A 133 -5.14 -10.53 -16.81
C ILE A 133 -3.72 -10.38 -17.41
N GLY A 134 -3.56 -9.78 -18.60
CA GLY A 134 -2.25 -9.74 -19.28
C GLY A 134 -1.19 -8.90 -18.57
N GLY A 135 -1.55 -7.68 -18.16
CA GLY A 135 -0.63 -6.77 -17.47
C GLY A 135 -0.26 -7.28 -16.07
N PHE A 136 -1.22 -7.83 -15.35
CA PHE A 136 -0.99 -8.33 -14.00
C PHE A 136 -0.15 -9.63 -13.98
N ILE A 137 -0.41 -10.54 -14.92
CA ILE A 137 0.42 -11.73 -15.12
C ILE A 137 1.85 -11.33 -15.49
N GLY A 138 2.00 -10.35 -16.37
CA GLY A 138 3.30 -9.80 -16.72
C GLY A 138 4.02 -9.22 -15.50
N ALA A 139 3.31 -8.50 -14.62
CA ALA A 139 3.89 -7.95 -13.40
C ALA A 139 4.33 -9.05 -12.42
N CYS A 140 3.52 -10.11 -12.26
CA CYS A 140 3.86 -11.27 -11.43
C CYS A 140 5.11 -12.00 -11.95
N ALA A 141 5.17 -12.26 -13.25
CA ALA A 141 6.32 -12.91 -13.88
C ALA A 141 7.59 -12.07 -13.74
N LEU A 142 7.48 -10.74 -13.90
CA LEU A 142 8.60 -9.82 -13.70
C LEU A 142 9.05 -9.75 -12.24
N LEU A 143 8.12 -9.85 -11.29
CA LEU A 143 8.46 -9.94 -9.85
C LEU A 143 9.13 -11.27 -9.52
N GLU A 144 8.66 -12.38 -10.10
CA GLU A 144 9.29 -13.70 -9.94
C GLU A 144 10.75 -13.67 -10.35
N GLN A 145 11.06 -13.06 -11.51
CA GLN A 145 12.43 -12.90 -11.99
C GLN A 145 13.33 -12.07 -11.05
N LYS A 146 12.75 -11.25 -10.17
CA LYS A 146 13.51 -10.49 -9.16
C LYS A 146 13.85 -11.33 -7.94
N PHE A 147 13.02 -12.30 -7.61
CA PHE A 147 13.31 -13.25 -6.55
C PHE A 147 14.15 -14.39 -7.13
N VAL A 148 15.43 -14.46 -6.75
CA VAL A 148 16.34 -15.55 -7.17
C VAL A 148 16.09 -16.82 -6.34
N ARG A 149 14.82 -17.21 -6.18
CA ARG A 149 14.37 -18.38 -5.41
C ARG A 149 12.98 -18.85 -5.84
N GLU A 150 12.61 -20.05 -5.42
CA GLU A 150 11.25 -20.57 -5.64
C GLU A 150 10.21 -19.75 -4.87
N MET A 151 9.16 -19.33 -5.57
CA MET A 151 8.06 -18.52 -5.05
C MET A 151 6.75 -19.29 -5.14
N LEU A 152 5.89 -19.16 -4.13
CA LEU A 152 4.52 -19.70 -4.17
C LEU A 152 3.56 -18.64 -4.69
N PHE A 153 2.85 -18.95 -5.77
CA PHE A 153 1.82 -18.08 -6.32
C PHE A 153 0.42 -18.55 -5.94
N PHE A 154 -0.32 -17.69 -5.25
CA PHE A 154 -1.75 -17.83 -5.07
C PHE A 154 -2.47 -16.85 -5.98
N ARG A 155 -3.13 -17.39 -7.00
CA ARG A 155 -4.12 -16.65 -7.77
C ARG A 155 -5.47 -16.86 -7.12
N LEU A 156 -6.07 -15.80 -6.58
CA LEU A 156 -7.45 -15.87 -6.14
C LEU A 156 -8.34 -15.77 -7.40
N PRO A 157 -9.11 -16.83 -7.74
CA PRO A 157 -10.06 -16.76 -8.84
C PRO A 157 -11.12 -15.69 -8.51
N PRO A 158 -11.64 -14.95 -9.50
CA PRO A 158 -12.70 -13.96 -9.29
C PRO A 158 -14.01 -14.54 -8.71
N SER A 159 -14.08 -15.86 -8.47
CA SER A 159 -15.25 -16.59 -7.95
C SER A 159 -15.08 -17.25 -6.58
N CYS A 160 -14.03 -16.98 -5.79
CA CYS A 160 -13.83 -17.66 -4.50
C CYS A 160 -14.24 -16.80 -3.28
N ILE A 161 -15.53 -16.50 -3.08
CA ILE A 161 -16.48 -17.21 -2.17
C ILE A 161 -16.31 -18.74 -2.22
N PRO A 162 -16.24 -19.43 -1.07
CA PRO A 162 -15.25 -20.47 -0.78
C PRO A 162 -15.27 -21.65 -1.74
N THR A 163 -14.10 -22.07 -2.22
CA THR A 163 -13.69 -23.49 -2.33
C THR A 163 -12.27 -23.61 -2.90
N GLY A 164 -11.41 -24.35 -2.20
CA GLY A 164 -10.36 -25.17 -2.82
C GLY A 164 -9.04 -24.48 -3.18
N ILE A 165 -8.07 -24.61 -2.27
CA ILE A 165 -6.64 -24.48 -2.57
C ILE A 165 -6.28 -25.38 -3.77
N LYS A 166 -5.72 -24.81 -4.84
CA LYS A 166 -4.93 -25.55 -5.83
C LYS A 166 -3.67 -24.75 -6.17
N GLY A 167 -2.56 -25.24 -5.64
CA GLY A 167 -1.23 -24.77 -5.98
C GLY A 167 -0.68 -25.42 -7.25
N ARG A 168 0.47 -24.87 -7.66
CA ARG A 168 1.45 -25.33 -8.65
C ARG A 168 1.28 -24.79 -10.07
N ILE A 169 2.11 -23.81 -10.41
CA ILE A 169 2.57 -23.60 -11.78
C ILE A 169 4.07 -23.93 -11.79
N ARG A 170 4.41 -25.04 -12.45
CA ARG A 170 5.78 -25.31 -12.90
C ARG A 170 6.01 -24.47 -14.15
N SER A 171 6.95 -23.55 -14.11
CA SER A 171 7.58 -23.04 -15.33
C SER A 171 8.43 -24.17 -15.93
N LYS A 172 8.14 -24.58 -17.17
CA LYS A 172 9.06 -25.36 -18.00
C LYS A 172 9.62 -24.38 -19.04
N ASN A 173 10.95 -24.30 -19.03
CA ASN A 173 11.92 -23.78 -20.00
C ASN A 173 11.44 -22.78 -21.06
#